data_AF-A0A2V6I0A5-F1
#
_entry.id   AF-A0A2V6I0A5-F1
#
_cell.length_a   1.000
_cell.length_b   1.000
_cell.length_c   1.000
_cell.angle_alpha   90.00
_cell.angle_beta   90.00
_cell.angle_gamma   90.00
#
_symmetry.space_group_name_H-M   'P 1'
#
loop_
_entity.id
_entity.type
_entity.pdbx_description
1 polymer ?
#
loop_
_entity_poly.entity_id
_entity_poly.type
_entity_poly.pdbx_seq_one_letter_code
_entity_poly.pdbx_strand_id
1 'polypeptide(L)'
;MNSSSRSHVALKPIVNRQILLFVLLACSFGTALAHMGIDPSEFQARRQSVMNAASDGIVLLHSFSGPKSWSESGFRQDSNFYYLTGLENLHAAILAVDGTTKESWLFVMAPTAREQRRFSNSILNGWDSAYLAPDHQTEQ
;
A
#
# COMPACT_ATOMS: atom_id res chain seq x y z
N MET A 1 -31.21 21.26 -71.39
CA MET A 1 -30.74 19.95 -70.91
C MET A 1 -29.77 20.21 -69.76
N ASN A 2 -30.03 19.59 -68.62
CA ASN A 2 -29.53 19.93 -67.27
C ASN A 2 -28.01 19.69 -67.13
N SER A 3 -27.25 20.63 -66.54
CA SER A 3 -25.87 20.35 -66.07
C SER A 3 -25.74 20.73 -64.60
N SER A 4 -25.43 19.70 -63.82
CA SER A 4 -25.54 19.61 -62.37
C SER A 4 -24.42 20.33 -61.62
N SER A 5 -24.79 21.23 -60.71
CA SER A 5 -23.86 21.77 -59.69
C SER A 5 -23.93 20.88 -58.44
N ARG A 6 -22.89 20.07 -58.19
CA ARG A 6 -22.71 19.32 -56.94
C ARG A 6 -21.90 20.19 -55.97
N SER A 7 -22.56 20.74 -54.97
CA SER A 7 -21.91 21.39 -53.82
C SER A 7 -21.36 20.32 -52.87
N HIS A 8 -20.03 20.19 -52.80
CA HIS A 8 -19.36 19.42 -51.76
C HIS A 8 -19.40 20.20 -50.44
N VAL A 9 -20.25 19.78 -49.51
CA VAL A 9 -20.22 20.26 -48.13
C VAL A 9 -19.02 19.59 -47.43
N ALA A 10 -17.93 20.33 -47.28
CA ALA A 10 -16.79 19.90 -46.47
C ALA A 10 -17.18 19.98 -44.99
N LEU A 11 -17.49 18.83 -44.39
CA LEU A 11 -17.73 18.71 -42.96
C LEU A 11 -16.41 19.03 -42.21
N LYS A 12 -16.39 20.10 -41.42
CA LYS A 12 -15.19 20.62 -40.77
C LYS A 12 -14.64 19.64 -39.71
N PRO A 13 -13.31 19.45 -39.59
CA PRO A 13 -12.64 18.55 -38.63
C PRO A 13 -12.71 19.00 -37.15
N ILE A 14 -13.54 20.00 -36.83
CA ILE A 14 -13.66 20.59 -35.49
C ILE A 14 -14.15 19.57 -34.45
N VAL A 15 -15.01 18.63 -34.88
CA VAL A 15 -15.51 17.54 -34.03
C VAL A 15 -14.38 16.58 -33.63
N ASN A 16 -13.43 16.30 -34.53
CA ASN A 16 -12.32 15.37 -34.26
C ASN A 16 -11.33 15.92 -33.23
N ARG A 17 -11.04 17.23 -33.25
CA ARG A 17 -10.11 17.83 -32.27
C ARG A 17 -10.71 17.86 -30.87
N GLN A 18 -12.01 18.18 -30.75
CA GLN A 18 -12.68 18.20 -29.45
C GLN A 18 -12.83 16.80 -28.86
N ILE A 19 -13.19 15.80 -29.68
CA ILE A 19 -13.24 14.40 -29.23
C ILE A 19 -11.85 13.92 -28.80
N LEU A 20 -10.80 14.22 -29.58
CA LEU A 20 -9.43 13.84 -29.22
C LEU A 20 -8.98 14.49 -27.90
N LEU A 21 -9.30 15.77 -27.69
CA LEU A 21 -9.00 16.45 -26.42
C LEU A 21 -9.80 15.87 -25.25
N PHE A 22 -11.06 15.50 -25.45
CA PHE A 22 -11.87 14.83 -24.41
C PHE A 22 -11.33 13.44 -24.08
N VAL A 23 -10.89 12.67 -25.08
CA VAL A 23 -10.27 11.35 -24.87
C VAL A 23 -8.93 11.48 -24.15
N LEU A 24 -8.08 12.43 -24.54
CA LEU A 24 -6.80 12.69 -23.86
C LEU A 24 -7.02 13.16 -22.41
N LEU A 25 -8.00 14.03 -22.17
CA LEU A 25 -8.36 14.48 -20.83
C LEU A 25 -8.90 13.32 -19.98
N ALA A 26 -9.76 12.46 -20.53
CA ALA A 26 -10.28 11.28 -19.83
C ALA A 26 -9.18 10.24 -19.52
N CYS A 27 -8.24 10.01 -20.44
CA CYS A 27 -7.08 9.14 -20.20
C CYS A 27 -6.16 9.69 -19.10
N SER A 28 -6.03 11.02 -18.97
CA SER A 28 -5.20 11.68 -17.96
C SER A 28 -5.80 11.57 -16.54
N PHE A 29 -7.14 11.55 -16.42
CA PHE A 29 -7.83 11.40 -15.13
C PHE A 29 -7.72 9.97 -14.56
N GLY A 30 -7.68 8.96 -15.42
CA GLY A 30 -7.60 7.55 -15.01
C GLY A 30 -6.27 7.16 -14.34
N THR A 31 -5.16 7.80 -14.72
CA THR A 31 -3.82 7.51 -14.18
C THR A 31 -3.51 8.31 -12.91
N ALA A 32 -4.13 9.48 -12.72
CA ALA A 32 -3.86 10.35 -11.56
C ALA A 32 -4.45 9.81 -10.24
N LEU A 33 -5.50 8.98 -10.29
CA LEU A 33 -6.16 8.43 -9.10
C LEU A 33 -5.37 7.29 -8.43
N ALA A 34 -4.42 6.66 -9.13
CA ALA A 34 -3.67 5.50 -8.64
C ALA A 34 -2.36 5.84 -7.91
N HIS A 35 -2.09 7.13 -7.60
CA HIS A 35 -0.76 7.58 -7.15
C HIS A 35 -0.74 8.37 -5.82
N MET A 36 -1.74 8.19 -4.96
CA MET A 36 -1.74 8.86 -3.64
C MET A 36 -1.09 8.04 -2.51
N GLY A 37 -0.46 6.89 -2.81
CA GLY A 37 0.20 6.05 -1.81
C GLY A 37 1.36 5.24 -2.38
N ILE A 38 2.19 4.68 -1.49
CA ILE A 38 3.22 3.71 -1.86
C ILE A 38 2.51 2.40 -2.24
N ASP A 39 2.85 1.85 -3.41
CA ASP A 39 2.32 0.54 -3.84
C ASP A 39 2.71 -0.54 -2.82
N PRO A 40 1.78 -1.41 -2.35
CA PRO A 40 2.11 -2.48 -1.40
C PRO A 40 3.28 -3.37 -1.84
N SER A 41 3.46 -3.59 -3.15
CA SER A 41 4.55 -4.39 -3.71
C SER A 41 5.94 -3.80 -3.44
N GLU A 42 6.05 -2.48 -3.25
CA GLU A 42 7.30 -1.80 -2.90
C GLU A 42 7.81 -2.25 -1.52
N PHE A 43 6.93 -2.42 -0.54
CA PHE A 43 7.32 -2.93 0.78
C PHE A 43 7.80 -4.38 0.71
N GLN A 44 7.18 -5.20 -0.14
CA GLN A 44 7.65 -6.56 -0.41
C GLN A 44 9.05 -6.55 -1.06
N ALA A 45 9.29 -5.70 -2.06
CA ALA A 45 10.59 -5.56 -2.71
C ALA A 45 11.68 -5.14 -1.72
N ARG A 46 11.38 -4.21 -0.80
CA ARG A 46 12.32 -3.81 0.26
C ARG A 46 12.65 -4.96 1.21
N ARG A 47 11.65 -5.75 1.63
CA ARG A 47 11.91 -6.95 2.45
C ARG A 47 12.73 -7.98 1.69
N GLN A 48 12.49 -8.17 0.39
CA GLN A 48 13.32 -9.05 -0.44
C GLN A 48 14.79 -8.59 -0.46
N SER A 49 15.04 -7.28 -0.53
CA SER A 49 16.40 -6.74 -0.42
C SER A 49 17.05 -7.07 0.92
N VAL A 50 16.30 -7.01 2.02
CA VAL A 50 16.79 -7.41 3.36
C VAL A 50 17.09 -8.91 3.42
N MET A 51 16.18 -9.75 2.92
CA MET A 51 16.39 -11.21 2.83
C MET A 51 17.63 -11.58 2.03
N ASN A 52 17.97 -10.80 1.00
CA ASN A 52 19.16 -11.03 0.19
C ASN A 52 20.43 -10.58 0.91
N ALA A 53 20.37 -9.48 1.67
CA ALA A 53 21.50 -8.99 2.47
C ALA A 53 21.79 -9.88 3.69
N ALA A 54 20.77 -10.47 4.29
CA ALA A 54 20.87 -11.37 5.44
C ALA A 54 20.56 -12.83 5.05
N SER A 55 21.19 -13.33 3.97
CA SER A 55 20.81 -14.57 3.28
C SER A 55 20.84 -15.86 4.11
N ASP A 56 21.53 -15.87 5.23
CA ASP A 56 21.72 -17.00 6.14
C ASP A 56 21.19 -16.71 7.56
N GLY A 57 20.41 -15.65 7.73
CA GLY A 57 19.94 -15.20 9.05
C GLY A 57 18.53 -14.63 9.05
N ILE A 58 18.12 -14.21 10.24
CA ILE A 58 16.82 -13.59 10.48
C ILE A 58 17.05 -12.19 11.06
N VAL A 59 16.41 -11.18 10.46
CA VAL A 59 16.35 -9.82 10.99
C VAL A 59 15.07 -9.66 11.79
N LEU A 60 15.19 -9.23 13.05
CA LEU A 60 14.07 -8.87 13.91
C LEU A 60 14.03 -7.36 14.11
N LEU A 61 12.89 -6.75 13.81
CA LEU A 61 12.70 -5.31 13.90
C LEU A 61 11.44 -4.98 14.69
N HIS A 62 11.62 -4.32 15.82
CA HIS A 62 10.51 -3.87 16.66
C HIS A 62 9.85 -2.62 16.08
N SER A 63 8.52 -2.57 16.18
CA SER A 63 7.84 -1.29 16.09
C SER A 63 8.16 -0.46 17.34
N PHE A 64 8.37 0.82 17.12
CA PHE A 64 8.84 1.72 18.16
C PHE A 64 8.46 3.15 17.81
N SER A 65 8.20 3.96 18.82
CA SER A 65 8.19 5.41 18.67
C SER A 65 9.29 5.98 19.54
N GLY A 66 10.23 6.66 18.90
CA GLY A 66 11.33 7.34 19.57
C GLY A 66 10.90 8.38 20.60
N PRO A 67 11.85 8.84 21.44
CA PRO A 67 11.64 9.98 22.32
C PRO A 67 11.12 11.18 21.52
N LYS A 68 10.14 11.88 22.08
CA LYS A 68 9.54 13.08 21.48
C LYS A 68 9.85 14.31 22.30
N SER A 69 9.99 15.44 21.61
CA SER A 69 9.98 16.76 22.25
C SER A 69 8.57 17.11 22.74
N TRP A 70 8.47 18.05 23.68
CA TRP A 70 7.18 18.49 24.24
C TRP A 70 6.22 19.07 23.18
N SER A 71 6.76 19.61 22.08
CA SER A 71 5.99 20.15 20.96
C SER A 71 5.50 19.09 19.97
N GLU A 72 6.02 17.86 20.03
CA GLU A 72 5.64 16.79 19.12
C GLU A 72 4.48 15.97 19.70
N SER A 73 3.39 15.85 18.94
CA SER A 73 2.21 15.07 19.31
C SER A 73 2.06 13.82 18.44
N GLY A 74 1.22 12.89 18.88
CA GLY A 74 0.91 11.66 18.14
C GLY A 74 1.97 10.57 18.26
N PHE A 75 1.77 9.46 17.56
CA PHE A 75 2.75 8.39 17.40
C PHE A 75 3.57 8.64 16.13
N ARG A 76 4.89 8.41 16.18
CA ARG A 76 5.74 8.45 15.00
C ARG A 76 6.55 7.17 14.98
N GLN A 77 6.24 6.30 14.02
CA GLN A 77 6.91 5.02 13.87
C GLN A 77 8.40 5.22 13.61
N ASP A 78 9.19 4.25 14.08
CA ASP A 78 10.56 4.06 13.64
C ASP A 78 10.66 4.01 12.11
N SER A 79 11.61 4.76 11.55
CA SER A 79 11.74 4.89 10.10
C SER A 79 12.08 3.58 9.41
N ASN A 80 12.84 2.68 10.04
CA ASN A 80 13.18 1.40 9.44
C ASN A 80 11.97 0.48 9.44
N PHE A 81 11.21 0.45 10.55
CA PHE A 81 9.99 -0.34 10.62
C PHE A 81 8.97 0.16 9.60
N TYR A 82 8.75 1.47 9.52
CA TYR A 82 7.88 2.07 8.50
C TYR A 82 8.39 1.82 7.07
N TYR A 83 9.70 1.92 6.83
CA TYR A 83 10.28 1.70 5.51
C TYR A 83 10.02 0.29 4.96
N LEU A 84 10.08 -0.73 5.83
CA LEU A 84 9.86 -2.13 5.45
C LEU A 84 8.40 -2.56 5.47
N THR A 85 7.51 -1.79 6.12
CA THR A 85 6.13 -2.20 6.36
C THR A 85 5.03 -1.29 5.86
N GLY A 86 5.31 0.02 5.76
CA GLY A 86 4.29 1.04 5.54
C GLY A 86 3.36 1.29 6.74
N LEU A 87 3.58 0.62 7.88
CA LEU A 87 2.65 0.64 9.01
C LEU A 87 3.01 1.77 10.00
N GLU A 88 2.49 2.96 9.72
CA GLU A 88 2.76 4.21 10.46
C GLU A 88 2.28 4.21 11.93
N ASN A 89 1.22 3.46 12.23
CA ASN A 89 0.54 3.48 13.54
C ASN A 89 0.46 2.10 14.20
N LEU A 90 1.34 1.17 13.80
CA LEU A 90 1.36 -0.16 14.40
C LEU A 90 2.23 -0.18 15.66
N HIS A 91 1.60 -0.48 16.79
CA HIS A 91 2.25 -0.58 18.10
C HIS A 91 2.55 -2.02 18.47
N ALA A 92 3.52 -2.23 19.37
CA ALA A 92 3.81 -3.52 20.00
C ALA A 92 3.90 -4.67 18.99
N ALA A 93 4.66 -4.46 17.92
CA ALA A 93 4.83 -5.43 16.84
C ALA A 93 6.32 -5.74 16.61
N ILE A 94 6.57 -6.91 16.04
CA ILE A 94 7.90 -7.34 15.60
C ILE A 94 7.77 -7.85 14.17
N LEU A 95 8.54 -7.27 13.26
CA LEU A 95 8.76 -7.79 11.93
C LEU A 95 9.94 -8.77 11.98
N ALA A 96 9.73 -10.01 11.55
CA ALA A 96 10.80 -10.95 11.25
C ALA A 96 10.97 -11.05 9.73
N VAL A 97 12.21 -10.95 9.26
CA VAL A 97 12.58 -11.16 7.85
C VAL A 97 13.64 -12.25 7.78
N ASP A 98 13.29 -13.39 7.20
CA ASP A 98 14.15 -14.57 7.10
C ASP A 98 14.79 -14.65 5.72
N GLY A 99 16.12 -14.53 5.67
CA GLY A 99 16.86 -14.63 4.42
C GLY A 99 17.09 -16.06 3.94
N THR A 100 16.90 -17.06 4.80
CA THR A 100 17.02 -18.49 4.50
C THR A 100 15.77 -18.99 3.79
N THR A 101 14.59 -18.79 4.39
CA THR A 101 13.31 -19.24 3.80
C THR A 101 12.72 -18.24 2.81
N LYS A 102 13.25 -17.01 2.76
CA LYS A 102 12.73 -15.89 1.96
C LYS A 102 11.29 -15.52 2.34
N GLU A 103 11.00 -15.58 3.63
CA GLU A 103 9.70 -15.25 4.20
C GLU A 103 9.81 -14.07 5.18
N SER A 104 8.68 -13.41 5.39
CA SER A 104 8.58 -12.36 6.41
C SER A 104 7.30 -12.54 7.21
N TRP A 105 7.41 -12.44 8.53
CA TRP A 105 6.29 -12.55 9.46
C TRP A 105 6.13 -11.28 10.27
N LEU A 106 4.89 -10.88 10.50
CA LEU A 106 4.56 -9.75 11.35
C LEU A 106 3.84 -10.27 12.60
N PHE A 107 4.53 -10.21 13.72
CA PHE A 107 3.97 -10.52 15.02
C PHE A 107 3.34 -9.27 15.59
N VAL A 108 2.05 -9.33 15.89
CA VAL A 108 1.29 -8.24 16.50
C VAL A 108 0.71 -8.70 17.82
N MET A 109 0.57 -7.78 18.78
CA MET A 109 -0.16 -8.08 19.99
C MET A 109 -1.64 -8.35 19.67
N ALA A 110 -2.19 -9.42 20.24
CA ALA A 110 -3.61 -9.71 20.08
C ALA A 110 -4.44 -8.50 20.57
N PRO A 111 -5.40 -8.01 19.77
CA PRO A 111 -6.25 -6.90 20.20
C PRO A 111 -7.06 -7.34 21.42
N THR A 112 -7.23 -6.44 22.39
CA THR A 112 -8.20 -6.68 23.47
C THR A 112 -9.61 -6.79 22.90
N ALA A 113 -10.54 -7.45 23.60
CA ALA A 113 -11.95 -7.53 23.19
C ALA A 113 -12.62 -6.15 22.94
N ARG A 114 -12.07 -5.08 23.54
CA ARG A 114 -12.49 -3.70 23.30
C ARG A 114 -11.94 -3.15 21.97
N GLU A 115 -10.70 -3.46 21.66
CA GLU A 115 -9.99 -3.03 20.45
C GLU A 115 -10.44 -3.80 19.21
N GLN A 116 -10.76 -5.08 19.35
CA GLN A 116 -11.23 -5.93 18.27
C GLN A 116 -12.56 -5.44 17.67
N ARG A 117 -13.37 -4.72 18.46
CA ARG A 117 -14.58 -4.02 17.99
C ARG A 117 -14.28 -2.74 17.20
N ARG A 118 -13.07 -2.18 17.31
CA ARG A 118 -12.61 -0.97 16.60
C ARG A 118 -11.71 -1.28 15.41
N PHE A 119 -11.00 -2.41 15.43
CA PHE A 119 -10.14 -2.82 14.32
C PHE A 119 -10.97 -3.45 13.20
N SER A 120 -11.14 -2.71 12.11
CA SER A 120 -11.45 -3.29 10.81
C SER A 120 -10.19 -3.96 10.27
N ASN A 121 -10.31 -5.16 9.69
CA ASN A 121 -9.20 -5.92 9.06
C ASN A 121 -8.44 -5.14 7.96
N SER A 122 -8.85 -3.92 7.63
CA SER A 122 -8.28 -3.09 6.57
C SER A 122 -6.83 -2.64 6.77
N ILE A 123 -6.33 -2.51 8.01
CA ILE A 123 -4.97 -2.01 8.29
C ILE A 123 -3.87 -3.03 7.92
N LEU A 124 -4.21 -4.32 7.86
CA LEU A 124 -3.26 -5.41 7.57
C LEU A 124 -3.40 -5.98 6.16
N ASN A 125 -4.19 -5.33 5.29
CA ASN A 125 -4.37 -5.77 3.91
C ASN A 125 -3.00 -5.85 3.20
N GLY A 126 -2.62 -7.04 2.70
CA GLY A 126 -1.33 -7.30 2.05
C GLY A 126 -0.26 -7.93 2.95
N TRP A 127 -0.58 -8.17 4.23
CA TRP A 127 0.18 -9.04 5.12
C TRP A 127 -0.61 -10.33 5.33
N ASP A 128 -0.40 -11.32 4.45
CA ASP A 128 -1.11 -12.62 4.47
C ASP A 128 -0.80 -13.47 5.72
N SER A 129 -0.02 -12.95 6.67
CA SER A 129 0.36 -13.62 7.91
C SER A 129 0.49 -12.62 9.06
N ALA A 130 -0.62 -12.05 9.51
CA ALA A 130 -0.74 -11.69 10.92
C ALA A 130 -1.12 -12.98 11.66
N TYR A 131 -0.15 -13.61 12.34
CA TYR A 131 -0.45 -14.76 13.19
C TYR A 131 -1.31 -14.29 14.37
N LEU A 132 -2.62 -14.39 14.19
CA LEU A 132 -3.62 -14.24 15.24
C LEU A 132 -4.11 -15.64 15.58
N ALA A 133 -3.50 -16.31 16.57
CA ALA A 133 -4.14 -17.46 17.19
C ALA A 133 -3.52 -17.81 18.56
N PRO A 134 -4.27 -18.41 19.51
CA PRO A 134 -5.72 -18.63 19.55
C PRO A 134 -6.38 -18.12 20.85
N ASP A 135 -7.71 -18.09 20.86
CA ASP A 135 -8.49 -18.01 22.10
C ASP A 135 -8.03 -19.14 23.05
N HIS A 136 -7.77 -18.83 24.32
CA HIS A 136 -7.21 -19.76 25.33
C HIS A 136 -8.22 -20.82 25.82
N GLN A 137 -9.08 -21.37 24.95
CA GLN A 137 -10.22 -22.23 25.32
C GLN A 137 -10.08 -23.71 24.96
N THR A 138 -8.87 -24.24 24.76
CA THR A 138 -8.65 -25.70 24.68
C THR A 138 -7.33 -26.13 25.30
N GLU A 139 -7.23 -26.00 26.63
CA GLU A 139 -6.42 -26.92 27.46
C GLU A 139 -7.21 -27.21 28.74
N GLN A 140 -8.09 -28.22 28.67
CA GLN A 140 -8.54 -29.04 29.79
C GLN A 140 -8.62 -30.49 29.32
#